data_AF-A0AA38U9P7-F1
#
_entry.id   AF-A0AA38U9P7-F1
#
_cell.length_a   1.000
_cell.length_b   1.000
_cell.length_c   1.000
_cell.angle_alpha   90.00
_cell.angle_beta   90.00
_cell.angle_gamma   90.00
#
_symmetry.space_group_name_H-M   'P 1'
#
loop_
_entity.id
_entity.type
_entity.pdbx_description
1 polymer ?
#
loop_
_entity_poly.entity_id
_entity_poly.type
_entity_poly.pdbx_seq_one_letter_code
_entity_poly.pdbx_strand_id
1 'polypeptide(L)'
;MQTPLSTLMDSISRKFTLNEQQQHAYHIISLSVLNRDVFHLSEWKHKPPLRMLLTGPGGTGKSHVVHAVRELMTYFGLAHTIRFMAPTGSAAKLINGTTVHSGLDSTEDHSVLVSIKNQQQLRDEWKDVLLLLLDEVSLVDQALIAEIDAAL
;
A
#
# COMPACT_ATOMS: atom_id res chain seq x y z
N MET A 1 -18.64 -24.89 2.06
CA MET A 1 -19.38 -23.68 2.50
C MET A 1 -18.48 -22.48 2.27
N GLN A 2 -18.99 -21.40 1.69
CA GLN A 2 -18.26 -20.13 1.61
C GLN A 2 -18.20 -19.50 3.01
N THR A 3 -17.05 -18.94 3.39
CA THR A 3 -16.88 -18.20 4.66
C THR A 3 -17.41 -16.77 4.50
N PRO A 4 -17.79 -16.07 5.60
CA PRO A 4 -18.23 -14.68 5.53
C PRO A 4 -17.24 -13.75 4.82
N LEU A 5 -15.94 -13.95 5.04
CA LEU A 5 -14.88 -13.22 4.34
C LEU A 5 -14.90 -13.46 2.83
N SER A 6 -15.03 -14.73 2.40
CA SER A 6 -15.08 -15.04 0.97
C SER A 6 -16.29 -14.40 0.28
N THR A 7 -17.44 -14.36 0.95
CA THR A 7 -18.65 -13.69 0.43
C THR A 7 -18.45 -12.18 0.32
N LEU A 8 -17.82 -11.54 1.32
CA LEU A 8 -17.50 -10.11 1.26
C LEU A 8 -16.52 -9.81 0.11
N MET A 9 -15.43 -10.58 0.01
CA MET A 9 -14.44 -10.39 -1.04
C MET A 9 -15.04 -10.58 -2.44
N ASP A 10 -15.89 -11.59 -2.63
CA ASP A 10 -16.64 -11.81 -3.87
C ASP A 10 -17.57 -10.65 -4.20
N SER A 11 -18.26 -10.08 -3.19
CA SER A 11 -19.17 -8.95 -3.39
C SER A 11 -18.43 -7.69 -3.86
N ILE A 12 -17.25 -7.41 -3.28
CA ILE A 12 -16.41 -6.27 -3.68
C ILE A 12 -15.82 -6.51 -5.06
N SER A 13 -15.32 -7.72 -5.33
CA SER A 13 -14.82 -8.11 -6.65
C SER A 13 -15.86 -7.85 -7.75
N ARG A 14 -17.13 -8.22 -7.51
CA ARG A 14 -18.25 -7.95 -8.43
C ARG A 14 -18.60 -6.46 -8.51
N LYS A 15 -18.64 -5.74 -7.39
CA LYS A 15 -18.89 -4.28 -7.36
C LYS A 15 -17.88 -3.53 -8.21
N PHE A 16 -16.61 -3.94 -8.15
CA PHE A 16 -15.53 -3.37 -8.95
C PHE A 16 -15.40 -4.05 -10.31
N THR A 17 -16.22 -5.03 -10.69
CA THR A 17 -16.10 -5.73 -11.98
C THR A 17 -14.67 -6.19 -12.29
N LEU A 18 -13.96 -6.73 -11.28
CA LEU A 18 -12.56 -7.14 -11.44
C LEU A 18 -12.46 -8.31 -12.43
N ASN A 19 -11.53 -8.22 -13.38
CA ASN A 19 -11.17 -9.36 -14.22
C ASN A 19 -10.36 -10.40 -13.43
N GLU A 20 -10.15 -11.58 -14.00
CA GLU A 20 -9.47 -12.70 -13.32
C GLU A 20 -8.09 -12.32 -12.74
N GLN A 21 -7.26 -11.60 -13.49
CA GLN A 21 -5.93 -11.20 -13.02
C GLN A 21 -6.01 -10.16 -11.90
N GLN A 22 -6.95 -9.21 -12.01
CA GLN A 22 -7.22 -8.21 -10.99
C GLN A 22 -7.75 -8.86 -9.71
N GLN A 23 -8.61 -9.89 -9.83
CA GLN A 23 -9.11 -10.68 -8.71
C GLN A 23 -7.98 -11.41 -7.98
N HIS A 24 -7.04 -12.02 -8.71
CA HIS A 24 -5.87 -12.65 -8.10
C HIS A 24 -5.03 -11.65 -7.31
N ALA A 25 -4.72 -10.48 -7.89
CA ALA A 25 -3.97 -9.44 -7.19
C ALA A 25 -4.71 -8.94 -5.95
N TYR A 26 -6.00 -8.64 -6.10
CA TYR A 26 -6.88 -8.24 -5.00
C TYR A 26 -6.89 -9.27 -3.86
N HIS A 27 -6.99 -10.56 -4.16
CA HIS A 27 -6.97 -11.64 -3.16
C HIS A 27 -5.62 -11.75 -2.45
N ILE A 28 -4.51 -11.72 -3.19
CA ILE A 28 -3.16 -11.85 -2.61
C ILE A 28 -2.92 -10.72 -1.62
N ILE A 29 -3.17 -9.47 -2.03
CA ILE A 29 -2.94 -8.29 -1.19
C ILE A 29 -3.87 -8.36 0.03
N SER A 30 -5.17 -8.57 -0.18
CA SER A 30 -6.16 -8.57 0.90
C SER A 30 -5.88 -9.65 1.94
N LEU A 31 -5.66 -10.89 1.51
CA LEU A 31 -5.40 -12.00 2.43
C LEU A 31 -4.07 -11.83 3.16
N SER A 32 -3.05 -11.21 2.53
CA SER A 32 -1.77 -10.97 3.19
C SER A 32 -1.90 -10.07 4.42
N VAL A 33 -2.71 -9.02 4.33
CA VAL A 33 -2.97 -8.08 5.43
C VAL A 33 -3.94 -8.70 6.43
N LEU A 34 -5.10 -9.18 5.97
CA LEU A 34 -6.14 -9.68 6.88
C LEU A 34 -5.67 -10.88 7.70
N ASN A 35 -4.98 -11.85 7.09
CA ASN A 35 -4.53 -13.03 7.82
C ASN A 35 -3.46 -12.70 8.87
N ARG A 36 -2.61 -11.71 8.61
CA ARG A 36 -1.55 -11.30 9.53
C ARG A 36 -2.07 -10.36 10.62
N ASP A 37 -2.74 -9.29 10.21
CA ASP A 37 -2.95 -8.10 11.04
C ASP A 37 -4.38 -8.02 11.60
N VAL A 38 -5.34 -8.79 11.07
CA VAL A 38 -6.72 -8.85 11.57
C VAL A 38 -7.01 -10.16 12.27
N PHE A 39 -6.74 -11.27 11.60
CA PHE A 39 -7.04 -12.61 12.12
C PHE A 39 -5.89 -13.20 12.93
N HIS A 40 -4.70 -12.60 12.88
CA HIS A 40 -3.51 -13.03 13.61
C HIS A 40 -3.22 -14.53 13.47
N LEU A 41 -3.39 -15.06 12.26
CA LEU A 41 -3.21 -16.47 11.97
C LEU A 41 -1.76 -16.87 12.22
N SER A 42 -1.56 -17.94 12.99
CA SER A 42 -0.24 -18.38 13.44
C SER A 42 0.72 -18.64 12.28
N GLU A 43 0.24 -19.17 11.16
CA GLU A 43 1.05 -19.43 9.98
C GLU A 43 1.45 -18.17 9.20
N TRP A 44 0.87 -17.01 9.52
CA TRP A 44 1.19 -15.72 8.92
C TRP A 44 2.08 -14.83 9.79
N LYS A 45 2.14 -15.09 11.10
CA LYS A 45 2.88 -14.28 12.08
C LYS A 45 4.35 -14.06 11.72
N HIS A 46 4.99 -15.08 11.13
CA HIS A 46 6.43 -15.06 10.80
C HIS A 46 6.71 -15.00 9.30
N LYS A 47 5.71 -14.83 8.45
CA LYS A 47 5.97 -14.66 7.02
C LYS A 47 6.76 -13.36 6.77
N PRO A 48 7.53 -13.24 5.69
CA PRO A 48 7.99 -11.93 5.26
C PRO A 48 6.79 -11.05 4.84
N PRO A 49 6.91 -9.71 4.92
CA PRO A 49 5.94 -8.80 4.32
C PRO A 49 5.74 -9.09 2.83
N LEU A 50 4.52 -8.88 2.32
CA LEU A 50 4.25 -9.03 0.89
C LEU A 50 5.02 -7.95 0.11
N ARG A 51 5.86 -8.39 -0.82
CA ARG A 51 6.50 -7.52 -1.83
C ARG A 51 5.98 -7.92 -3.19
N MET A 52 5.10 -7.11 -3.76
CA MET A 52 4.39 -7.43 -5.00
C MET A 52 4.59 -6.32 -6.04
N LEU A 53 5.00 -6.71 -7.24
CA LEU A 53 5.01 -5.83 -8.41
C LEU A 53 3.75 -6.08 -9.24
N LEU A 54 2.82 -5.13 -9.22
CA LEU A 54 1.66 -5.15 -10.11
C LEU A 54 2.01 -4.42 -11.40
N THR A 55 2.33 -5.17 -12.46
CA THR A 55 2.74 -4.62 -13.75
C THR A 55 1.66 -4.81 -14.83
N GLY A 56 1.79 -4.04 -15.91
CA GLY A 56 0.93 -4.08 -17.08
C GLY A 56 0.88 -2.72 -17.77
N PRO A 57 0.54 -2.68 -19.07
CA PRO A 57 0.37 -1.42 -19.80
C PRO A 57 -0.52 -0.38 -19.10
N GLY A 58 -0.41 0.87 -19.51
CA GLY A 58 -1.36 1.91 -19.09
C GLY A 58 -2.80 1.50 -19.41
N GLY A 59 -3.73 1.81 -18.51
CA GLY A 59 -5.16 1.49 -18.71
C GLY A 59 -5.58 0.05 -18.37
N THR A 60 -4.70 -0.80 -17.85
CA THR A 60 -5.06 -2.19 -17.46
C THR A 60 -5.77 -2.31 -16.10
N GLY A 61 -6.06 -1.19 -15.44
CA GLY A 61 -6.81 -1.16 -14.18
C GLY A 61 -6.01 -1.55 -12.95
N LYS A 62 -4.70 -1.27 -12.90
CA LYS A 62 -3.87 -1.47 -11.69
C LYS A 62 -4.43 -0.70 -10.49
N SER A 63 -4.64 0.61 -10.63
CA SER A 63 -5.23 1.46 -9.59
C SER A 63 -6.63 0.98 -9.18
N HIS A 64 -7.37 0.35 -10.10
CA HIS A 64 -8.68 -0.22 -9.85
C HIS A 64 -8.64 -1.39 -8.84
N VAL A 65 -7.63 -2.27 -8.94
CA VAL A 65 -7.36 -3.31 -7.92
C VAL A 65 -7.15 -2.67 -6.56
N VAL A 66 -6.36 -1.59 -6.52
CA VAL A 66 -6.00 -0.93 -5.28
C VAL A 66 -7.21 -0.27 -4.62
N HIS A 67 -8.12 0.32 -5.40
CA HIS A 67 -9.39 0.83 -4.88
C HIS A 67 -10.28 -0.28 -4.30
N ALA A 68 -10.31 -1.47 -4.92
CA ALA A 68 -11.03 -2.61 -4.37
C ALA A 68 -10.43 -3.10 -3.05
N VAL A 69 -9.09 -3.15 -2.93
CA VAL A 69 -8.41 -3.45 -1.65
C VAL A 69 -8.78 -2.42 -0.59
N ARG A 70 -8.76 -1.12 -0.92
CA ARG A 70 -9.13 -0.04 0.01
C ARG A 70 -10.57 -0.14 0.48
N GLU A 71 -11.51 -0.49 -0.41
CA GLU A 71 -12.90 -0.75 -0.04
C GLU A 71 -12.97 -1.88 0.99
N LEU A 72 -12.31 -3.00 0.73
CA LEU A 72 -12.29 -4.13 1.68
C LEU A 72 -11.71 -3.70 3.03
N MET A 73 -10.57 -3.02 3.05
CA MET A 73 -9.96 -2.55 4.30
C MET A 73 -10.86 -1.55 5.04
N THR A 74 -11.71 -0.79 4.35
CA THR A 74 -12.71 0.09 4.98
C THR A 74 -13.73 -0.72 5.80
N TYR A 75 -14.16 -1.89 5.34
CA TYR A 75 -15.05 -2.77 6.12
C TYR A 75 -14.42 -3.25 7.43
N PHE A 76 -13.09 -3.32 7.49
CA PHE A 76 -12.34 -3.69 8.70
C PHE A 76 -11.88 -2.47 9.52
N GLY A 77 -12.24 -1.24 9.12
CA GLY A 77 -11.76 -0.02 9.77
C GLY A 77 -10.28 0.29 9.50
N LEU A 78 -9.64 -0.41 8.57
CA LEU A 78 -8.21 -0.34 8.26
C LEU A 78 -7.87 0.55 7.07
N ALA A 79 -8.83 1.32 6.52
CA ALA A 79 -8.55 2.20 5.39
C ALA A 79 -7.42 3.21 5.66
N HIS A 80 -7.22 3.59 6.93
CA HIS A 80 -6.19 4.53 7.38
C HIS A 80 -4.77 3.93 7.40
N THR A 81 -4.64 2.59 7.36
CA THR A 81 -3.35 1.88 7.37
C THR A 81 -2.76 1.73 5.97
N ILE A 82 -3.48 2.17 4.94
CA ILE A 82 -3.01 2.18 3.56
C ILE A 82 -2.38 3.54 3.25
N ARG A 83 -1.16 3.53 2.71
CA ARG A 83 -0.49 4.71 2.16
C ARG A 83 -0.22 4.51 0.68
N PHE A 84 -0.39 5.59 -0.06
CA PHE A 84 -0.15 5.66 -1.49
C PHE A 84 0.96 6.67 -1.73
N MET A 85 2.02 6.26 -2.41
CA MET A 85 3.07 7.14 -2.86
C MET A 85 3.28 7.01 -4.37
N ALA A 86 3.71 8.10 -4.99
CA ALA A 86 4.16 8.10 -6.37
C ALA A 86 5.35 9.05 -6.53
N PRO A 87 6.24 8.85 -7.51
CA PRO A 87 7.39 9.73 -7.71
C PRO A 87 6.99 11.13 -8.20
N THR A 88 5.83 11.28 -8.83
CA THR A 88 5.34 12.57 -9.36
C THR A 88 4.04 13.03 -8.69
N GLY A 89 3.86 14.35 -8.57
CA GLY A 89 2.67 14.94 -7.94
C GLY A 89 1.35 14.65 -8.70
N SER A 90 1.42 14.51 -10.03
CA SER A 90 0.25 14.14 -10.85
C SER A 90 -0.21 12.71 -10.57
N ALA A 91 0.73 11.75 -10.49
CA ALA A 91 0.42 10.36 -10.16
C ALA A 91 -0.07 10.22 -8.71
N ALA A 92 0.57 10.92 -7.77
CA ALA A 92 0.14 10.92 -6.37
C ALA A 92 -1.32 11.41 -6.23
N LYS A 93 -1.68 12.49 -6.93
CA LYS A 93 -3.04 13.04 -6.92
C LYS A 93 -4.09 12.06 -7.47
N LEU A 94 -3.75 11.23 -8.45
CA LEU A 94 -4.68 10.29 -9.09
C LEU A 94 -5.19 9.21 -8.13
N ILE A 95 -4.38 8.85 -7.13
CA ILE A 95 -4.67 7.80 -6.14
C ILE A 95 -4.91 8.34 -4.74
N ASN A 96 -5.10 9.67 -4.60
CA ASN A 96 -5.18 10.38 -3.32
C ASN A 96 -3.99 10.06 -2.39
N GLY A 97 -2.80 9.97 -2.96
CA GLY A 97 -1.52 9.74 -2.27
C GLY A 97 -0.65 11.00 -2.17
N THR A 98 0.55 10.81 -1.63
CA THR A 98 1.60 11.84 -1.53
C THR A 98 2.75 11.54 -2.51
N THR A 99 3.63 12.51 -2.76
CA THR A 99 4.86 12.16 -3.48
C THR A 99 5.80 11.39 -2.55
N VAL A 100 6.74 10.61 -3.09
CA VAL A 100 7.74 9.91 -2.26
C VAL A 100 8.52 10.92 -1.40
N HIS A 101 9.02 12.00 -2.02
CA HIS A 101 9.76 13.05 -1.34
C HIS A 101 8.97 13.71 -0.21
N SER A 102 7.68 14.01 -0.42
CA SER A 102 6.83 14.62 0.62
C SER A 102 6.39 13.61 1.68
N GLY A 103 6.21 12.34 1.32
CA GLY A 103 5.81 11.27 2.24
C GLY A 103 6.93 10.81 3.18
N LEU A 104 8.19 11.07 2.80
CA LEU A 104 9.38 10.78 3.59
C LEU A 104 10.01 12.03 4.22
N ASP A 105 9.36 13.19 4.09
CA ASP A 105 9.84 14.48 4.61
C ASP A 105 11.30 14.80 4.23
N SER A 106 11.71 14.42 3.01
CA SER A 106 13.05 14.69 2.48
C SER A 106 13.12 16.14 2.02
N THR A 107 13.23 17.06 2.97
CA THR A 107 13.72 18.42 2.71
C THR A 107 15.24 18.34 2.55
N GLU A 108 15.78 18.81 1.43
CA GLU A 108 17.22 18.81 1.11
C GLU A 108 18.12 19.64 2.06
N ASP A 109 17.66 20.01 3.26
CA ASP A 109 18.42 20.83 4.21
C ASP A 109 19.22 19.98 5.22
N HIS A 110 20.51 19.86 4.92
CA HIS A 110 21.56 19.28 5.77
C HIS A 110 21.74 20.02 7.12
N SER A 111 20.82 19.83 8.07
CA SER A 111 21.07 20.19 9.47
C SER A 111 20.76 19.02 10.42
N VAL A 112 21.83 18.48 11.00
CA VAL A 112 21.88 17.22 11.77
C VAL A 112 20.94 17.21 13.01
N LEU A 113 20.50 18.38 13.49
CA LEU A 113 19.57 18.51 14.62
C LEU A 113 18.08 18.43 14.24
N VAL A 114 17.74 18.63 12.96
CA VAL A 114 16.37 18.48 12.42
C VAL A 114 16.04 17.00 12.11
N SER A 115 17.08 16.19 11.82
CA SER A 115 16.98 14.77 11.44
C SER A 115 16.28 13.87 12.47
N ILE A 116 16.45 14.09 13.78
CA ILE A 116 15.88 13.20 14.81
C ILE A 116 14.40 13.50 15.08
N LYS A 117 14.00 14.78 15.07
CA LYS A 117 12.58 15.16 15.25
C LYS A 117 11.73 14.73 14.06
N ASN A 118 12.25 14.90 12.85
CA ASN A 118 11.56 14.45 11.63
C ASN A 118 11.45 12.92 11.59
N GLN A 119 12.49 12.18 12.01
CA GLN A 119 12.40 10.71 12.10
C GLN A 119 11.35 10.22 13.10
N GLN A 120 11.23 10.86 14.27
CA GLN A 120 10.24 10.43 15.26
C GLN A 120 8.81 10.75 14.80
N GLN A 121 8.62 11.92 14.16
CA GLN A 121 7.36 12.28 13.55
C GLN A 121 6.98 11.34 12.40
N LEU A 122 7.92 11.02 11.50
CA LEU A 122 7.73 10.01 10.46
C LEU A 122 7.37 8.66 11.06
N ARG A 123 8.09 8.19 12.08
CA ARG A 123 7.73 6.94 12.77
C ARG A 123 6.31 6.98 13.32
N ASP A 124 5.89 8.10 13.91
CA ASP A 124 4.53 8.27 14.41
C ASP A 124 3.48 8.31 13.31
N GLU A 125 3.80 8.88 12.15
CA GLU A 125 2.93 8.94 10.97
C GLU A 125 2.80 7.58 10.25
N TRP A 126 3.85 6.75 10.33
CA TRP A 126 3.97 5.48 9.64
C TRP A 126 3.73 4.25 10.52
N LYS A 127 3.67 4.38 11.85
CA LYS A 127 3.52 3.24 12.80
C LYS A 127 2.31 2.35 12.55
N ASP A 128 1.22 2.94 12.04
CA ASP A 128 -0.05 2.23 11.80
C ASP A 128 -0.19 1.80 10.33
N VAL A 129 0.83 2.00 9.50
CA VAL A 129 0.78 1.67 8.07
C VAL A 129 1.08 0.18 7.87
N LEU A 130 0.13 -0.53 7.26
CA LEU A 130 0.23 -1.96 6.95
C LEU A 130 0.46 -2.23 5.45
N LEU A 131 0.05 -1.28 4.59
CA LEU A 131 0.17 -1.42 3.14
C LEU A 131 0.66 -0.11 2.52
N LEU A 132 1.87 -0.16 1.96
CA LEU A 132 2.42 0.88 1.10
C LEU A 132 2.26 0.51 -0.37
N LEU A 133 1.63 1.39 -1.14
CA LEU A 133 1.47 1.26 -2.59
C LEU A 133 2.31 2.32 -3.29
N LEU A 134 3.22 1.87 -4.15
CA LEU A 134 4.06 2.72 -4.99
C LEU A 134 3.53 2.68 -6.43
N ASP A 135 2.96 3.79 -6.90
CA ASP A 135 2.55 3.93 -8.30
C ASP A 135 3.68 4.51 -9.16
N GLU A 136 3.65 4.24 -10.47
CA GLU A 136 4.70 4.62 -11.43
C GLU A 136 6.12 4.22 -11.00
N VAL A 137 6.27 3.00 -10.47
CA VAL A 137 7.55 2.45 -9.99
C VAL A 137 8.64 2.41 -11.08
N SER A 138 8.25 2.46 -12.36
CA SER A 138 9.18 2.63 -13.49
C SER A 138 9.98 3.93 -13.45
N LEU A 139 9.49 4.93 -12.72
CA LEU A 139 10.14 6.22 -12.51
C LEU A 139 10.89 6.30 -11.16
N VAL A 140 10.90 5.21 -10.38
CA VAL A 140 11.62 5.12 -9.10
C VAL A 140 12.97 4.47 -9.36
N ASP A 141 14.05 5.19 -9.05
CA ASP A 141 15.41 4.67 -9.19
C ASP A 141 15.86 3.89 -7.94
N GLN A 142 17.07 3.32 -7.99
CA GLN A 142 17.60 2.52 -6.88
C GLN A 142 17.87 3.36 -5.63
N ALA A 143 18.26 4.63 -5.80
CA ALA A 143 18.53 5.53 -4.68
C ALA A 143 17.24 5.81 -3.91
N LEU A 144 16.15 6.11 -4.62
CA LEU A 144 14.86 6.38 -4.03
C LEU A 144 14.26 5.15 -3.34
N ILE A 145 14.45 3.94 -3.89
CA ILE A 145 14.05 2.69 -3.21
C ILE A 145 14.84 2.51 -1.90
N ALA A 146 16.15 2.77 -1.92
CA ALA A 146 16.99 2.65 -0.73
C ALA A 146 16.61 3.68 0.35
N GLU A 147 16.23 4.90 -0.05
CA GLU A 147 15.71 5.92 0.87
C GLU A 147 14.39 5.51 1.52
N ILE A 148 13.46 4.94 0.74
CA ILE A 148 12.19 4.38 1.28
C ILE A 148 12.49 3.28 2.31
N ASP A 149 13.38 2.35 2.00
CA ASP A 149 13.74 1.23 2.90
C ASP A 149 14.47 1.71 4.17
N ALA A 150 15.28 2.77 4.07
CA ALA A 150 15.96 3.34 5.23
C ALA A 150 15.03 4.15 6.15
N ALA A 151 13.97 4.74 5.58
CA ALA A 151 13.04 5.60 6.32
C ALA A 151 11.95 4.83 7.08
N LEU A 152 11.53 3.66 6.58
CA LEU A 152 10.38 2.87 7.07
C LEU A 152 10.82 1.64 7.86
#